data_AF-A0A7C0ZUS1-F1
#
_entry.id   AF-A0A7C0ZUS1-F1
#
_cell.length_a   1.000
_cell.length_b   1.000
_cell.length_c   1.000
_cell.angle_alpha   90.00
_cell.angle_beta   90.00
_cell.angle_gamma   90.00
#
_symmetry.space_group_name_H-M   'P 1'
#
loop_
_entity.id
_entity.type
_entity.pdbx_description
1 polymer ?
#
loop_
_entity_poly.entity_id
_entity_poly.type
_entity_poly.pdbx_seq_one_letter_code
_entity_poly.pdbx_strand_id
1 'polypeptide(L)'
;LAVCAEGPEALSALTEKIKGLGVEDIVLDSGAKNAKDIIENNTQIRRAALKKSFKPLGYPIINYVLRDDPVFEASIASVAIARYASIVVVSTIEKWKNLALFTLRQNIYTDPQVPMQVEQKVYKIGEPVTGSPLMITTNFSLTYFIVSGEVENSKVPSWLAVMDCEGLSVLTAWAAGKFTAAKISQFIKESGIEDSVSSRELIIPGQVAILSGALEDKLDGWKITVGPREANAIPTFLKSRVN
;
A
#
# COMPACT_ATOMS: atom_id res chain seq x y z
N LEU A 1 -21.37 -4.69 23.27
CA LEU A 1 -20.96 -4.71 24.71
C LEU A 1 -19.50 -5.14 24.80
N ALA A 2 -18.69 -4.55 25.69
CA ALA A 2 -17.32 -5.05 25.94
C ALA A 2 -17.33 -5.96 27.17
N VAL A 3 -16.78 -7.17 27.03
CA VAL A 3 -16.61 -8.14 28.11
C VAL A 3 -15.17 -8.04 28.60
N CYS A 4 -15.00 -7.51 29.81
CA CYS A 4 -13.70 -7.25 30.40
C CYS A 4 -13.42 -8.25 31.53
N ALA A 5 -12.32 -9.01 31.42
CA ALA A 5 -11.84 -9.89 32.48
C ALA A 5 -10.32 -10.13 32.34
N GLU A 6 -9.63 -10.45 33.42
CA GLU A 6 -8.18 -10.65 33.42
C GLU A 6 -7.81 -11.99 32.76
N GLY A 7 -7.38 -11.92 31.50
CA GLY A 7 -6.90 -13.05 30.73
C GLY A 7 -7.98 -13.94 30.09
N PRO A 8 -7.58 -14.88 29.21
CA PRO A 8 -8.51 -15.67 28.41
C PRO A 8 -9.42 -16.62 29.21
N GLU A 9 -8.94 -17.12 30.35
CA GLU A 9 -9.71 -18.03 31.21
C GLU A 9 -10.90 -17.30 31.84
N ALA A 10 -10.65 -16.18 32.52
CA ALA A 10 -11.69 -15.37 33.13
C ALA A 10 -12.67 -14.82 32.09
N LEU A 11 -12.17 -14.43 30.91
CA LEU A 11 -13.01 -14.00 29.78
C LEU A 11 -13.97 -15.10 29.32
N SER A 12 -13.51 -16.34 29.24
CA SER A 12 -14.35 -17.44 28.77
C SER A 12 -15.53 -17.69 29.72
N ALA A 13 -15.27 -17.74 31.03
CA ALA A 13 -16.29 -17.92 32.05
C ALA A 13 -17.31 -16.76 32.07
N LEU A 14 -16.84 -15.50 31.92
CA LEU A 14 -17.73 -14.34 31.89
C LEU A 14 -18.56 -14.30 30.60
N THR A 15 -17.96 -14.65 29.47
CA THR A 15 -18.63 -14.67 28.17
C THR A 15 -19.76 -15.70 28.14
N GLU A 16 -19.56 -16.89 28.72
CA GLU A 16 -20.62 -17.91 28.80
C GLU A 16 -21.82 -17.42 29.62
N LYS A 17 -21.58 -16.75 30.75
CA LYS A 17 -22.66 -16.16 31.57
C LYS A 17 -23.44 -15.11 30.79
N ILE A 18 -22.73 -14.20 30.11
CA ILE A 18 -23.35 -13.13 29.32
C ILE A 18 -24.15 -13.69 28.16
N LYS A 19 -23.62 -14.72 27.48
CA LYS A 19 -24.35 -15.44 26.43
C LYS A 19 -25.59 -16.14 26.98
N GLY A 20 -25.52 -16.72 28.18
CA GLY A 20 -26.67 -17.32 28.88
C GLY A 20 -27.79 -16.32 29.17
N LEU A 21 -27.48 -15.02 29.22
CA LEU A 21 -28.45 -13.93 29.32
C LEU A 21 -28.97 -13.45 27.96
N GLY A 22 -28.57 -14.09 26.86
CA GLY A 22 -29.03 -13.78 25.50
C GLY A 22 -28.25 -12.66 24.80
N VAL A 23 -27.10 -12.22 25.33
CA VAL A 23 -26.28 -11.17 24.71
C VAL A 23 -25.17 -11.80 23.87
N GLU A 24 -25.24 -11.63 22.55
CA GLU A 24 -24.24 -12.18 21.61
C GLU A 24 -23.36 -11.11 20.94
N ASP A 25 -23.79 -9.85 20.89
CA ASP A 25 -23.02 -8.74 20.32
C ASP A 25 -21.97 -8.21 21.29
N ILE A 26 -20.87 -8.96 21.41
CA ILE A 26 -19.79 -8.68 22.34
C ILE A 26 -18.41 -8.53 21.67
N VAL A 27 -17.53 -7.78 22.34
CA VAL A 27 -16.09 -7.73 22.08
C VAL A 27 -15.34 -8.11 23.35
N LEU A 28 -14.18 -8.76 23.19
CA LEU A 28 -13.39 -9.29 24.30
C LEU A 28 -12.26 -8.34 24.67
N ASP A 29 -12.16 -8.02 25.96
CA ASP A 29 -11.05 -7.29 26.55
C ASP A 29 -10.40 -8.14 27.65
N SER A 30 -9.21 -8.67 27.37
CA SER A 30 -8.48 -9.50 28.34
C SER A 30 -7.78 -8.70 29.44
N GLY A 31 -7.93 -7.37 29.45
CA GLY A 31 -7.16 -6.47 30.32
C GLY A 31 -5.67 -6.38 29.96
N ALA A 32 -5.26 -6.87 28.78
CA ALA A 32 -3.86 -6.86 28.37
C ALA A 32 -3.39 -5.44 28.07
N LYS A 33 -2.44 -4.95 28.86
CA LYS A 33 -1.95 -3.56 28.74
C LYS A 33 -0.63 -3.47 27.99
N ASN A 34 0.32 -4.39 28.20
CA ASN A 34 1.66 -4.33 27.59
C ASN A 34 1.77 -5.25 26.36
N ALA A 35 2.83 -5.08 25.56
CA ALA A 35 3.01 -5.85 24.32
C ALA A 35 3.07 -7.37 24.54
N LYS A 36 3.73 -7.83 25.61
CA LYS A 36 3.85 -9.26 25.93
C LYS A 36 2.45 -9.86 26.12
N ASP A 37 1.65 -9.26 26.99
CA ASP A 37 0.31 -9.76 27.32
C ASP A 37 -0.64 -9.65 26.13
N ILE A 38 -0.54 -8.59 25.32
CA ILE A 38 -1.33 -8.44 24.09
C ILE A 38 -1.02 -9.58 23.11
N ILE A 39 0.26 -9.85 22.85
CA ILE A 39 0.67 -10.94 21.96
C ILE A 39 0.15 -12.28 22.49
N GLU A 40 0.36 -12.54 23.79
CA GLU A 40 -0.01 -13.79 24.43
C GLU A 40 -1.53 -14.01 24.41
N ASN A 41 -2.30 -13.09 24.99
CA ASN A 41 -3.74 -13.24 25.15
C ASN A 41 -4.46 -13.23 23.81
N ASN A 42 -4.14 -12.29 22.91
CA ASN A 42 -4.81 -12.24 21.60
C ASN A 42 -4.52 -13.51 20.78
N THR A 43 -3.30 -14.04 20.87
CA THR A 43 -2.95 -15.29 20.18
C THR A 43 -3.69 -16.49 20.76
N GLN A 44 -3.79 -16.59 22.10
CA GLN A 44 -4.53 -17.66 22.75
C GLN A 44 -6.02 -17.61 22.37
N ILE A 45 -6.65 -16.44 22.46
CA ILE A 45 -8.06 -16.21 22.08
C ILE A 45 -8.28 -16.62 20.62
N ARG A 46 -7.48 -16.07 19.69
CA ARG A 46 -7.62 -16.35 18.25
C ARG A 46 -7.42 -17.84 17.94
N ARG A 47 -6.42 -18.49 18.54
CA ARG A 47 -6.16 -19.92 18.33
C ARG A 47 -7.24 -20.80 18.93
N ALA A 48 -7.74 -20.48 20.12
CA ALA A 48 -8.82 -21.24 20.75
C ALA A 48 -10.09 -21.17 19.89
N ALA A 49 -10.46 -19.97 19.42
CA ALA A 49 -11.60 -19.78 18.54
C ALA A 49 -11.47 -20.55 17.22
N LEU A 50 -10.33 -20.43 16.52
CA LEU A 50 -10.18 -21.01 15.18
C LEU A 50 -9.78 -22.48 15.16
N LYS A 51 -8.84 -22.91 16.01
CA LYS A 51 -8.28 -24.27 15.97
C LYS A 51 -9.05 -25.25 16.85
N LYS A 52 -9.66 -24.78 17.94
CA LYS A 52 -10.41 -25.62 18.88
C LYS A 52 -11.91 -25.39 18.81
N SER A 53 -12.39 -24.49 17.94
CA SER A 53 -13.80 -24.08 17.86
C SER A 53 -14.37 -23.66 19.22
N PHE A 54 -13.53 -23.06 20.08
CA PHE A 54 -13.90 -22.71 21.45
C PHE A 54 -14.76 -21.44 21.45
N LYS A 55 -16.08 -21.64 21.37
CA LYS A 55 -17.11 -20.60 21.20
C LYS A 55 -17.03 -19.46 22.22
N PRO A 56 -16.71 -19.67 23.52
CA PRO A 56 -16.65 -18.57 24.49
C PRO A 56 -15.62 -17.48 24.15
N LEU A 57 -14.63 -17.78 23.32
CA LEU A 57 -13.61 -16.82 22.87
C LEU A 57 -13.75 -16.47 21.37
N GLY A 58 -14.88 -16.84 20.76
CA GLY A 58 -15.15 -16.69 19.32
C GLY A 58 -15.59 -15.30 18.88
N TYR A 59 -15.10 -14.24 19.52
CA TYR A 59 -15.54 -12.86 19.30
C TYR A 59 -14.37 -11.92 18.96
N PRO A 60 -14.63 -10.75 18.35
CA PRO A 60 -13.62 -9.74 18.10
C PRO A 60 -12.93 -9.27 19.38
N ILE A 61 -11.66 -8.85 19.26
CA ILE A 61 -10.83 -8.42 20.40
C ILE A 61 -10.69 -6.90 20.39
N ILE A 62 -10.87 -6.26 21.54
CA ILE A 62 -10.55 -4.85 21.77
C ILE A 62 -9.32 -4.74 22.68
N ASN A 63 -8.36 -3.89 22.31
CA ASN A 63 -7.21 -3.56 23.16
C ASN A 63 -7.16 -2.05 23.42
N TYR A 64 -7.08 -1.67 24.70
CA TYR A 64 -6.83 -0.30 25.14
C TYR A 64 -5.33 -0.08 25.33
N VAL A 65 -4.72 0.67 24.43
CA VAL A 65 -3.27 0.91 24.40
C VAL A 65 -2.93 2.32 24.86
N LEU A 66 -3.68 2.88 25.80
CA LEU A 66 -3.56 4.27 26.26
C LEU A 66 -2.21 4.52 26.94
N ARG A 67 -1.40 5.46 26.44
CA ARG A 67 -0.09 5.86 27.02
C ARG A 67 0.16 7.35 26.89
N ASP A 68 0.92 7.88 27.85
CA ASP A 68 1.34 9.29 27.84
C ASP A 68 2.40 9.58 26.77
N ASP A 69 3.34 8.65 26.55
CA ASP A 69 4.32 8.75 25.45
C ASP A 69 3.68 8.29 24.13
N PRO A 70 3.47 9.20 23.16
CA PRO A 70 2.79 8.86 21.91
C PRO A 70 3.59 7.93 21.00
N VAL A 71 4.93 7.91 21.10
CA VAL A 71 5.77 6.99 20.32
C VAL A 71 5.66 5.58 20.88
N PHE A 72 5.72 5.46 22.21
CA PHE A 72 5.48 4.18 22.86
C PHE A 72 4.05 3.69 22.63
N GLU A 73 3.06 4.57 22.67
CA GLU A 73 1.67 4.26 22.36
C GLU A 73 1.52 3.65 20.96
N ALA A 74 2.06 4.34 19.95
CA ALA A 74 2.05 3.90 18.57
C ALA A 74 2.73 2.53 18.40
N SER A 75 3.82 2.30 19.12
CA SER A 75 4.56 1.03 19.10
C SER A 75 3.71 -0.12 19.65
N ILE A 76 3.03 0.05 20.77
CA ILE A 76 2.15 -0.99 21.33
C ILE A 76 0.89 -1.17 20.46
N ALA A 77 0.32 -0.09 19.93
CA ALA A 77 -0.79 -0.15 18.98
C ALA A 77 -0.43 -0.96 17.73
N SER A 78 0.80 -0.82 17.22
CA SER A 78 1.30 -1.58 16.08
C SER A 78 1.30 -3.10 16.34
N VAL A 79 1.68 -3.51 17.56
CA VAL A 79 1.64 -4.91 18.01
C VAL A 79 0.21 -5.42 18.04
N ALA A 80 -0.72 -4.64 18.58
CA ALA A 80 -2.14 -5.01 18.62
C ALA A 80 -2.71 -5.21 17.20
N ILE A 81 -2.45 -4.27 16.29
CA ILE A 81 -2.85 -4.35 14.87
C ILE A 81 -2.32 -5.64 14.23
N ALA A 82 -1.04 -5.95 14.43
CA ALA A 82 -0.40 -7.14 13.87
C ALA A 82 -0.83 -8.45 14.55
N ARG A 83 -1.45 -8.38 15.74
CA ARG A 83 -1.81 -9.54 16.58
C ARG A 83 -3.29 -9.55 16.91
N TYR A 84 -4.10 -9.71 15.87
CA TYR A 84 -5.51 -10.11 15.93
C TYR A 84 -6.46 -9.15 16.65
N ALA A 85 -6.00 -7.97 17.09
CA ALA A 85 -6.90 -6.96 17.62
C ALA A 85 -7.85 -6.51 16.51
N SER A 86 -9.15 -6.48 16.82
CA SER A 86 -10.19 -6.00 15.92
C SER A 86 -10.45 -4.51 16.15
N ILE A 87 -10.29 -4.04 17.39
CA ILE A 87 -10.39 -2.64 17.79
C ILE A 87 -9.15 -2.30 18.63
N VAL A 88 -8.52 -1.17 18.31
CA VAL A 88 -7.39 -0.63 19.08
C VAL A 88 -7.75 0.79 19.50
N VAL A 89 -7.76 1.05 20.80
CA VAL A 89 -8.09 2.36 21.37
C VAL A 89 -6.81 3.06 21.82
N VAL A 90 -6.55 4.23 21.26
CA VAL A 90 -5.39 5.12 21.53
C VAL A 90 -5.86 6.41 22.19
N SER A 91 -4.97 7.10 22.90
CA SER A 91 -5.28 8.34 23.65
C SER A 91 -5.33 9.59 22.78
N THR A 92 -4.51 9.66 21.71
CA THR A 92 -4.45 10.83 20.81
C THR A 92 -4.58 10.43 19.34
N ILE A 93 -5.01 11.38 18.51
CA ILE A 93 -5.21 11.23 17.05
C ILE A 93 -4.21 12.05 16.24
N GLU A 94 -2.97 12.18 16.73
CA GLU A 94 -1.91 12.92 16.04
C GLU A 94 -1.71 12.41 14.60
N LYS A 95 -1.54 13.35 13.66
CA LYS A 95 -1.52 13.05 12.22
C LYS A 95 -0.43 12.03 11.86
N TRP A 96 0.79 12.21 12.37
CA TRP A 96 1.92 11.31 12.09
C TRP A 96 1.66 9.89 12.63
N LYS A 97 1.03 9.79 13.80
CA LYS A 97 0.71 8.51 14.44
C LYS A 97 -0.37 7.78 13.66
N ASN A 98 -1.44 8.47 13.30
CA ASN A 98 -2.50 7.92 12.47
C ASN A 98 -1.98 7.49 11.10
N LEU A 99 -1.10 8.28 10.47
CA LEU A 99 -0.45 7.91 9.22
C LEU A 99 0.30 6.58 9.37
N ALA A 100 1.14 6.44 10.41
CA ALA A 100 1.88 5.21 10.66
C ALA A 100 0.97 3.99 10.92
N LEU A 101 -0.02 4.13 11.80
CA LEU A 101 -0.93 3.05 12.18
C LEU A 101 -1.87 2.64 11.04
N PHE A 102 -2.40 3.59 10.27
CA PHE A 102 -3.24 3.29 9.11
C PHE A 102 -2.45 2.65 7.98
N THR A 103 -1.21 3.10 7.74
CA THR A 103 -0.31 2.46 6.77
C THR A 103 -0.03 1.02 7.17
N LEU A 104 0.31 0.77 8.44
CA LEU A 104 0.53 -0.59 8.94
C LEU A 104 -0.71 -1.46 8.80
N ARG A 105 -1.89 -0.94 9.19
CA ARG A 105 -3.16 -1.66 9.05
C ARG A 105 -3.42 -2.01 7.58
N GLN A 106 -3.25 -1.06 6.67
CA GLN A 106 -3.42 -1.31 5.24
C GLN A 106 -2.47 -2.42 4.77
N ASN A 107 -1.19 -2.37 5.15
CA ASN A 107 -0.20 -3.37 4.75
C ASN A 107 -0.51 -4.77 5.29
N ILE A 108 -0.91 -4.90 6.56
CA ILE A 108 -1.21 -6.18 7.20
C ILE A 108 -2.50 -6.82 6.65
N TYR A 109 -3.51 -6.02 6.33
CA TYR A 109 -4.83 -6.50 5.91
C TYR A 109 -5.05 -6.49 4.39
N THR A 110 -4.02 -6.17 3.60
CA THR A 110 -4.06 -6.36 2.14
C THR A 110 -3.99 -7.84 1.81
N ASP A 111 -4.80 -8.30 0.86
CA ASP A 111 -4.76 -9.69 0.38
C ASP A 111 -3.37 -10.00 -0.20
N PRO A 112 -2.61 -10.93 0.38
CA PRO A 112 -1.27 -11.25 -0.11
C PRO A 112 -1.27 -11.97 -1.46
N GLN A 113 -2.41 -12.50 -1.93
CA GLN A 113 -2.53 -13.21 -3.21
C GLN A 113 -2.89 -12.29 -4.38
N VAL A 114 -3.49 -11.12 -4.10
CA VAL A 114 -3.98 -10.20 -5.12
C VAL A 114 -3.24 -8.87 -4.98
N PRO A 115 -2.19 -8.61 -5.79
CA PRO A 115 -1.55 -7.31 -5.84
C PRO A 115 -2.60 -6.24 -6.16
N MET A 116 -2.57 -5.12 -5.45
CA MET A 116 -3.40 -3.97 -5.81
C MET A 116 -2.87 -3.38 -7.12
N GLN A 117 -3.73 -3.28 -8.14
CA GLN A 117 -3.35 -2.82 -9.47
C GLN A 117 -4.14 -1.57 -9.87
N VAL A 118 -3.55 -0.83 -10.80
CA VAL A 118 -4.16 0.32 -11.48
C VAL A 118 -4.47 -0.10 -12.92
N GLU A 119 -5.51 0.47 -13.52
CA GLU A 119 -5.87 0.15 -14.91
C GLU A 119 -4.73 0.57 -15.86
N GLN A 120 -4.38 -0.29 -16.83
CA GLN A 120 -3.42 0.08 -17.88
C GLN A 120 -4.04 1.13 -18.79
N LYS A 121 -3.46 2.32 -18.80
CA LYS A 121 -3.74 3.41 -19.73
C LYS A 121 -2.70 4.51 -19.58
N VAL A 122 -2.81 5.52 -20.43
CA VAL A 122 -2.06 6.77 -20.26
C VAL A 122 -2.90 7.71 -19.40
N TYR A 123 -2.41 8.01 -18.20
CA TYR A 123 -3.01 8.95 -17.28
C TYR A 123 -2.52 10.37 -17.57
N LYS A 124 -3.43 11.34 -17.42
CA LYS A 124 -3.10 12.76 -17.38
C LYS A 124 -2.81 13.15 -15.94
N ILE A 125 -1.62 13.67 -15.67
CA ILE A 125 -1.29 14.26 -14.37
C ILE A 125 -1.22 15.78 -14.54
N GLY A 126 -2.16 16.49 -13.91
CA GLY A 126 -2.46 17.88 -14.22
C GLY A 126 -3.16 18.02 -15.58
N GLU A 127 -2.85 19.09 -16.31
CA GLU A 127 -3.41 19.39 -17.64
C GLU A 127 -2.30 19.34 -18.72
N PRO A 128 -1.85 18.14 -19.13
CA PRO A 128 -0.77 18.02 -20.10
C PRO A 128 -1.19 18.50 -21.49
N VAL A 129 -0.26 19.16 -22.18
CA VAL A 129 -0.38 19.61 -23.57
C VAL A 129 0.47 18.73 -24.49
N THR A 130 0.48 19.02 -25.79
CA THR A 130 1.25 18.23 -26.77
C THR A 130 2.75 18.22 -26.49
N GLY A 131 3.31 19.31 -25.96
CA GLY A 131 4.73 19.37 -25.55
C GLY A 131 5.03 18.83 -24.15
N SER A 132 4.04 18.27 -23.44
CA SER A 132 4.26 17.75 -22.08
C SER A 132 5.08 16.45 -22.07
N PRO A 133 5.89 16.22 -21.02
CA PRO A 133 6.68 14.98 -20.89
C PRO A 133 5.81 13.73 -20.87
N LEU A 134 6.27 12.67 -21.54
CA LEU A 134 5.70 11.32 -21.45
C LEU A 134 6.63 10.41 -20.64
N MET A 135 6.10 9.86 -19.56
CA MET A 135 6.78 8.88 -18.71
C MET A 135 6.08 7.54 -18.76
N ILE A 136 6.81 6.45 -18.48
CA ILE A 136 6.24 5.11 -18.30
C ILE A 136 6.55 4.52 -16.94
N THR A 137 5.58 3.81 -16.38
CA THR A 137 5.72 3.01 -15.15
C THR A 137 4.87 1.74 -15.22
N THR A 138 4.89 0.92 -14.17
CA THR A 138 4.05 -0.30 -14.07
C THR A 138 2.74 -0.03 -13.34
N ASN A 139 1.78 -0.94 -13.50
CA ASN A 139 0.47 -0.86 -12.88
C ASN A 139 0.39 -1.34 -11.42
N PHE A 140 1.50 -1.61 -10.75
CA PHE A 140 1.48 -1.86 -9.31
C PHE A 140 1.05 -0.59 -8.58
N SER A 141 -0.01 -0.66 -7.77
CA SER A 141 -0.65 0.53 -7.18
C SER A 141 0.33 1.40 -6.41
N LEU A 142 1.22 0.80 -5.60
CA LEU A 142 2.21 1.55 -4.83
C LEU A 142 3.21 2.27 -5.74
N THR A 143 3.68 1.59 -6.80
CA THR A 143 4.56 2.21 -7.81
C THR A 143 3.85 3.36 -8.52
N TYR A 144 2.60 3.16 -8.95
CA TYR A 144 1.80 4.20 -9.61
C TYR A 144 1.59 5.42 -8.70
N PHE A 145 1.13 5.24 -7.46
CA PHE A 145 0.84 6.35 -6.56
C PHE A 145 2.10 7.12 -6.15
N ILE A 146 3.23 6.43 -5.97
CA ILE A 146 4.52 7.07 -5.73
C ILE A 146 4.93 7.94 -6.94
N VAL A 147 4.88 7.38 -8.15
CA VAL A 147 5.29 8.13 -9.36
C VAL A 147 4.32 9.27 -9.66
N SER A 148 3.02 9.01 -9.72
CA SER A 148 2.00 10.04 -10.00
C SER A 148 2.00 11.17 -8.97
N GLY A 149 2.16 10.86 -7.68
CA GLY A 149 2.28 11.86 -6.63
C GLY A 149 3.52 12.75 -6.80
N GLU A 150 4.66 12.18 -7.18
CA GLU A 150 5.87 12.99 -7.44
C GLU A 150 5.81 13.80 -8.74
N VAL A 151 5.10 13.30 -9.75
CA VAL A 151 4.78 14.08 -10.96
C VAL A 151 3.87 15.24 -10.59
N GLU A 152 2.85 15.04 -9.77
CA GLU A 152 1.99 16.12 -9.28
C GLU A 152 2.77 17.15 -8.44
N ASN A 153 3.64 16.69 -7.52
CA ASN A 153 4.53 17.54 -6.72
C ASN A 153 5.51 18.36 -7.57
N SER A 154 5.87 17.87 -8.76
CA SER A 154 6.70 18.61 -9.71
C SER A 154 6.03 19.88 -10.22
N LYS A 155 4.69 19.93 -10.23
CA LYS A 155 3.87 20.95 -10.89
C LYS A 155 4.13 21.05 -12.41
N VAL A 156 4.67 20.01 -13.03
CA VAL A 156 4.87 19.90 -14.47
C VAL A 156 3.79 18.97 -15.04
N PRO A 157 2.80 19.50 -15.78
CA PRO A 157 1.77 18.68 -16.41
C PRO A 157 2.40 17.63 -17.34
N SER A 158 2.08 16.36 -17.12
CA SER A 158 2.75 15.24 -17.78
C SER A 158 1.79 14.09 -18.11
N TRP A 159 2.18 13.31 -19.11
CA TRP A 159 1.54 12.04 -19.46
C TRP A 159 2.24 10.90 -18.72
N LEU A 160 1.47 10.03 -18.06
CA LEU A 160 1.98 8.85 -17.38
C LEU A 160 1.38 7.58 -17.97
N ALA A 161 2.15 6.92 -18.82
CA ALA A 161 1.83 5.61 -19.38
C ALA A 161 1.99 4.54 -18.28
N VAL A 162 0.90 3.94 -17.84
CA VAL A 162 0.90 2.88 -16.82
C VAL A 162 0.67 1.56 -17.52
N MET A 163 1.70 0.73 -17.61
CA MET A 163 1.64 -0.56 -18.30
C MET A 163 1.28 -1.69 -17.35
N ASP A 164 0.39 -2.58 -17.77
CA ASP A 164 0.05 -3.78 -17.02
C ASP A 164 1.27 -4.71 -16.92
N CYS A 165 1.65 -4.99 -15.68
CA CYS A 165 2.72 -5.91 -15.32
C CYS A 165 2.24 -6.91 -14.27
N GLU A 166 0.93 -7.19 -14.24
CA GLU A 166 0.27 -8.03 -13.25
C GLU A 166 0.49 -7.51 -11.82
N GLY A 167 0.50 -6.19 -11.66
CA GLY A 167 0.66 -5.55 -10.36
C GLY A 167 2.05 -5.69 -9.77
N LEU A 168 3.07 -5.96 -10.58
CA LEU A 168 4.46 -6.03 -10.14
C LEU A 168 5.16 -4.66 -10.21
N SER A 169 6.03 -4.39 -9.24
CA SER A 169 6.90 -3.20 -9.25
C SER A 169 7.83 -3.19 -10.47
N VAL A 170 8.40 -2.03 -10.83
CA VAL A 170 9.29 -1.87 -12.00
C VAL A 170 10.38 -2.96 -12.07
N LEU A 171 11.17 -3.13 -11.02
CA LEU A 171 12.27 -4.09 -11.02
C LEU A 171 11.79 -5.54 -10.99
N THR A 172 10.71 -5.83 -10.25
CA THR A 172 10.12 -7.17 -10.21
C THR A 172 9.57 -7.57 -11.57
N ALA A 173 8.85 -6.65 -12.23
CA ALA A 173 8.28 -6.85 -13.56
C ALA A 173 9.36 -7.01 -14.62
N TRP A 174 10.44 -6.22 -14.56
CA TRP A 174 11.59 -6.35 -15.45
C TRP A 174 12.26 -7.72 -15.29
N ALA A 175 12.59 -8.11 -14.05
CA ALA A 175 13.20 -9.41 -13.76
C ALA A 175 12.32 -10.60 -14.18
N ALA A 176 10.99 -10.44 -14.10
CA ALA A 176 10.02 -11.46 -14.52
C ALA A 176 9.72 -11.44 -16.05
N GLY A 177 10.38 -10.60 -16.85
CA GLY A 177 10.11 -10.50 -18.30
C GLY A 177 8.73 -9.89 -18.63
N LYS A 178 8.13 -9.18 -17.68
CA LYS A 178 6.83 -8.48 -17.83
C LYS A 178 7.00 -7.00 -18.17
N PHE A 179 8.13 -6.40 -17.83
CA PHE A 179 8.51 -5.04 -18.23
C PHE A 179 9.69 -5.07 -19.21
N THR A 180 9.41 -5.30 -20.50
CA THR A 180 10.43 -5.46 -21.55
C THR A 180 10.27 -4.41 -22.63
N ALA A 181 11.34 -4.14 -23.38
CA ALA A 181 11.30 -3.20 -24.50
C ALA A 181 10.20 -3.53 -25.52
N ALA A 182 9.95 -4.82 -25.78
CA ALA A 182 8.87 -5.27 -26.67
C ALA A 182 7.48 -4.89 -26.15
N LYS A 183 7.17 -5.23 -24.88
CA LYS A 183 5.87 -4.96 -24.28
C LYS A 183 5.61 -3.46 -24.12
N ILE A 184 6.64 -2.71 -23.69
CA ILE A 184 6.56 -1.25 -23.59
C ILE A 184 6.27 -0.63 -24.95
N SER A 185 7.03 -1.01 -25.99
CA SER A 185 6.84 -0.44 -27.33
C SER A 185 5.47 -0.76 -27.90
N GLN A 186 4.96 -1.97 -27.66
CA GLN A 186 3.62 -2.38 -28.05
C GLN A 186 2.56 -1.50 -27.36
N PHE A 187 2.66 -1.35 -26.03
CA PHE A 187 1.73 -0.52 -25.27
C PHE A 187 1.72 0.94 -25.75
N ILE A 188 2.90 1.55 -25.97
CA ILE A 188 2.98 2.93 -26.46
C ILE A 188 2.27 3.09 -27.81
N LYS A 189 2.51 2.17 -28.77
CA LYS A 189 1.85 2.20 -30.09
C LYS A 189 0.34 1.98 -30.01
N GLU A 190 -0.11 1.04 -29.17
CA GLU A 190 -1.53 0.70 -29.02
C GLU A 190 -2.31 1.74 -28.20
N SER A 191 -1.62 2.52 -27.36
CA SER A 191 -2.26 3.50 -26.46
C SER A 191 -2.82 4.74 -27.15
N GLY A 192 -2.45 5.00 -28.41
CA GLY A 192 -2.82 6.23 -29.14
C GLY A 192 -2.11 7.51 -28.65
N ILE A 193 -1.12 7.39 -27.76
CA ILE A 193 -0.38 8.54 -27.22
C ILE A 193 0.41 9.31 -28.29
N GLU A 194 0.77 8.64 -29.39
CA GLU A 194 1.55 9.24 -30.48
C GLU A 194 0.84 10.47 -31.10
N ASP A 195 -0.49 10.46 -31.11
CA ASP A 195 -1.29 11.57 -31.66
C ASP A 195 -1.43 12.74 -30.67
N SER A 196 -1.08 12.51 -29.40
CA SER A 196 -1.24 13.48 -28.30
C SER A 196 0.06 14.13 -27.86
N VAL A 197 1.22 13.66 -28.33
CA VAL A 197 2.55 14.22 -28.00
C VAL A 197 3.24 14.74 -29.25
N SER A 198 3.83 15.94 -29.16
CA SER A 198 4.63 16.53 -30.25
C SER A 198 6.07 16.05 -30.24
N SER A 199 6.61 15.79 -29.04
CA SER A 199 7.91 15.17 -28.86
C SER A 199 7.75 13.65 -28.79
N ARG A 200 8.30 12.93 -29.77
CA ARG A 200 8.48 11.47 -29.69
C ARG A 200 9.60 11.16 -28.68
N GLU A 201 9.38 11.48 -27.41
CA GLU A 201 10.31 11.17 -26.31
C GLU A 201 9.58 10.37 -25.23
N LEU A 202 10.18 9.26 -24.80
CA LEU A 202 9.68 8.43 -23.71
C LEU A 202 10.69 8.41 -22.55
N ILE A 203 10.25 8.82 -21.37
CA ILE A 203 11.05 8.79 -20.15
C ILE A 203 10.80 7.46 -19.42
N ILE A 204 11.85 6.66 -19.27
CA ILE A 204 11.80 5.36 -18.57
C ILE A 204 12.36 5.47 -17.14
N PRO A 205 11.94 4.59 -16.20
CA PRO A 205 12.53 4.57 -14.86
C PRO A 205 14.03 4.27 -14.90
N GLY A 206 14.82 4.98 -14.09
CA GLY A 206 16.28 4.82 -14.08
C GLY A 206 16.77 3.43 -13.68
N GLN A 207 15.94 2.68 -12.95
CA GLN A 207 16.20 1.29 -12.55
C GLN A 207 16.25 0.32 -13.73
N VAL A 208 15.67 0.70 -14.88
CA VAL A 208 15.64 -0.12 -16.11
C VAL A 208 16.31 0.58 -17.28
N ALA A 209 17.32 1.42 -17.01
CA ALA A 209 18.10 2.15 -18.02
C ALA A 209 18.65 1.24 -19.14
N ILE A 210 18.91 -0.03 -18.83
CA ILE A 210 19.37 -1.06 -19.78
C ILE A 210 18.38 -1.31 -20.93
N LEU A 211 17.10 -0.96 -20.77
CA LEU A 211 16.09 -1.10 -21.81
C LEU A 211 16.17 -0.01 -22.88
N SER A 212 16.94 1.07 -22.67
CA SER A 212 16.96 2.26 -23.53
C SER A 212 17.27 1.94 -25.00
N GLY A 213 18.42 1.31 -25.29
CA GLY A 213 18.79 0.99 -26.68
C GLY A 213 17.78 0.08 -27.39
N ALA A 214 17.32 -0.97 -26.70
CA ALA A 214 16.32 -1.89 -27.27
C ALA A 214 14.93 -1.23 -27.45
N LEU A 215 14.63 -0.17 -26.71
CA LEU A 215 13.43 0.64 -26.90
C LEU A 215 13.58 1.59 -28.09
N GLU A 216 14.73 2.24 -28.24
CA GLU A 216 15.05 3.08 -29.42
C GLU A 216 14.91 2.28 -30.71
N ASP A 217 15.42 1.04 -30.75
CA ASP A 217 15.30 0.16 -31.92
C ASP A 217 13.84 -0.20 -32.27
N LYS A 218 12.94 -0.25 -31.28
CA LYS A 218 11.55 -0.70 -31.44
C LYS A 218 10.55 0.43 -31.64
N LEU A 219 10.87 1.60 -31.11
CA LEU A 219 10.12 2.84 -31.25
C LEU A 219 10.90 3.75 -32.20
N ASP A 220 10.87 3.42 -33.49
CA ASP A 220 11.56 4.21 -34.50
C ASP A 220 11.11 5.68 -34.48
N GLY A 221 12.08 6.59 -34.55
CA GLY A 221 11.87 8.03 -34.40
C GLY A 221 11.56 8.50 -32.97
N TRP A 222 11.57 7.62 -31.97
CA TRP A 222 11.48 8.00 -30.56
C TRP A 222 12.84 8.13 -29.89
N LYS A 223 12.99 9.17 -29.08
CA LYS A 223 14.10 9.34 -28.15
C LYS A 223 13.77 8.68 -26.82
N ILE A 224 14.65 7.82 -26.30
CA ILE A 224 14.45 7.22 -24.98
C ILE A 224 15.32 7.94 -23.95
N THR A 225 14.67 8.55 -22.96
CA THR A 225 15.37 9.24 -21.87
C THR A 225 15.32 8.39 -20.61
N VAL A 226 16.48 8.18 -20.00
CA VAL A 226 16.57 7.55 -18.68
C VAL A 226 16.24 8.59 -17.61
N GLY A 227 15.13 8.38 -16.90
CA GLY A 227 14.73 9.17 -15.75
C GLY A 227 15.49 8.79 -14.47
N PRO A 228 15.12 9.39 -13.33
CA PRO A 228 15.76 9.06 -12.05
C PRO A 228 15.48 7.62 -11.63
N ARG A 229 16.36 7.07 -10.79
CA ARG A 229 16.19 5.73 -10.19
C ARG A 229 15.10 5.71 -9.13
N GLU A 230 14.98 6.80 -8.37
CA GLU A 230 13.99 6.97 -7.31
C GLU A 230 12.99 8.06 -7.68
N ALA A 231 11.72 7.83 -7.36
CA ALA A 231 10.63 8.72 -7.76
C ALA A 231 10.73 10.11 -7.11
N ASN A 232 11.30 10.22 -5.90
CA ASN A 232 11.47 11.50 -5.21
C ASN A 232 12.35 12.52 -5.96
N ALA A 233 13.11 12.08 -6.97
CA ALA A 233 13.90 12.93 -7.84
C ALA A 233 13.16 13.37 -9.12
N ILE A 234 11.95 12.85 -9.39
CA ILE A 234 11.11 13.25 -10.51
C ILE A 234 10.82 14.76 -10.49
N PRO A 235 10.50 15.41 -9.34
CA PRO A 235 10.22 16.84 -9.33
C PRO A 235 11.37 17.69 -9.88
N THR A 236 12.60 17.40 -9.45
CA THR A 236 13.80 18.11 -9.90
C THR A 236 14.09 17.80 -11.37
N PHE A 237 13.97 16.54 -11.78
CA PHE A 237 14.22 16.08 -13.14
C PHE A 237 13.25 16.70 -14.17
N LEU A 238 11.96 16.81 -13.84
CA LEU A 238 10.98 17.42 -14.74
C LEU A 238 11.18 18.93 -14.84
N LYS A 239 11.42 19.61 -13.71
CA LYS A 239 11.64 21.07 -13.70
C LYS A 239 12.87 21.49 -14.51
N SER A 240 13.95 20.70 -14.49
CA SER A 240 15.15 21.02 -15.28
C SER A 240 14.96 20.87 -16.80
N ARG A 241 13.84 20.29 -17.25
CA ARG A 241 13.54 20.06 -18.67
C ARG A 241 12.53 21.04 -19.25
N VAL A 242 11.83 21.79 -18.40
CA VAL A 242 10.82 22.79 -18.81
C VAL A 242 11.34 24.23 -18.64
N ASN A 243 12.54 24.39 -18.06
CA ASN A 243 13.27 25.66 -18.02
C ASN A 243 14.10 25.90 -19.28
#